data_AF-A0A0J6CJP3-F1
#
_entry.id   AF-A0A0J6CJP3-F1
#
_cell.length_a   1.000
_cell.length_b   1.000
_cell.length_c   1.000
_cell.angle_alpha   90.00
_cell.angle_beta   90.00
_cell.angle_gamma   90.00
#
_symmetry.space_group_name_H-M   'P 1'
#
loop_
_entity.id
_entity.type
_entity.pdbx_description
1 polymer ?
#
loop_
_entity_poly.entity_id
_entity_poly.type
_entity_poly.pdbx_seq_one_letter_code
_entity_poly.pdbx_strand_id
1 'polypeptide(L)'
;MRSKVRRFFQLSIIVTSISTLLWIEPASASVHNLMKPVYHVYIDGEDIGIVDQEETLNENIDKLKKEQNVNGIALSVENDVEVVATTQFRSSYDHEEALNRLEEELSFVAEGYELSFDDKKVGVFASEQQAKEALWSYAKPFLSKEQVKEIERTTNNIMATGEVRHPADSLEYEENLSITKVETEPSEVISEDTGVSRLVNGFEEEIEHEVELGDSL
;
A
#
# COMPACT_ATOMS: atom_id res chain seq x y z
N MET A 1 -100.95 -20.90 58.09
CA MET A 1 -101.27 -22.05 57.21
C MET A 1 -99.96 -22.63 56.65
N ARG A 2 -99.95 -23.89 56.18
CA ARG A 2 -98.82 -24.53 55.42
C ARG A 2 -98.58 -23.74 54.10
N SER A 3 -97.45 -23.77 53.36
CA SER A 3 -96.03 -24.21 53.50
C SER A 3 -95.26 -23.70 52.23
N LYS A 4 -93.99 -23.97 51.85
CA LYS A 4 -92.97 -24.96 52.25
C LYS A 4 -91.53 -24.52 51.82
N VAL A 5 -90.53 -25.06 52.52
CA VAL A 5 -89.06 -25.11 52.28
C VAL A 5 -88.54 -25.16 50.82
N ARG A 6 -87.45 -24.41 50.52
CA ARG A 6 -86.19 -24.95 49.93
C ARG A 6 -84.99 -23.98 50.07
N ARG A 7 -83.77 -24.56 50.12
CA ARG A 7 -82.47 -23.85 50.23
C ARG A 7 -81.76 -23.81 48.86
N PHE A 8 -81.09 -22.69 48.56
CA PHE A 8 -79.84 -22.61 47.77
C PHE A 8 -78.99 -21.53 48.48
N PHE A 9 -77.87 -21.87 49.13
CA PHE A 9 -76.52 -22.11 48.60
C PHE A 9 -75.88 -20.88 47.92
N GLN A 10 -74.90 -20.28 48.63
CA GLN A 10 -73.61 -19.68 48.21
C GLN A 10 -73.57 -18.84 46.90
N LEU A 11 -72.90 -17.69 46.83
CA LEU A 11 -71.51 -17.43 47.27
C LEU A 11 -71.27 -15.99 47.78
N SER A 12 -70.10 -15.78 48.38
CA SER A 12 -69.62 -14.48 48.87
C SER A 12 -69.21 -13.52 47.75
N ILE A 13 -69.62 -12.26 47.82
CA ILE A 13 -69.09 -11.19 46.97
C ILE A 13 -67.75 -10.74 47.53
N ILE A 14 -66.66 -11.11 46.86
CA ILE A 14 -65.30 -10.62 47.15
C ILE A 14 -64.99 -9.54 46.11
N VAL A 15 -64.87 -8.28 46.55
CA VAL A 15 -64.43 -7.17 45.71
C VAL A 15 -62.90 -7.08 45.75
N THR A 16 -62.23 -7.88 44.91
CA THR A 16 -60.80 -7.70 44.63
C THR A 16 -60.60 -6.62 43.57
N SER A 17 -60.21 -5.42 43.99
CA SER A 17 -59.72 -4.38 43.09
C SER A 17 -58.42 -4.84 42.45
N ILE A 18 -58.48 -5.33 41.21
CA ILE A 18 -57.30 -5.67 40.41
C ILE A 18 -56.69 -4.36 39.91
N SER A 19 -55.87 -3.74 40.76
CA SER A 19 -55.02 -2.61 40.38
C SER A 19 -53.94 -3.11 39.43
N THR A 20 -54.21 -3.08 38.13
CA THR A 20 -53.22 -3.35 37.08
C THR A 20 -52.16 -2.25 37.09
N LEU A 21 -51.14 -2.40 37.93
CA LEU A 21 -49.88 -1.70 37.78
C LEU A 21 -49.29 -2.14 36.44
N LEU A 22 -49.49 -1.30 35.42
CA LEU A 22 -48.77 -1.40 34.17
C LEU A 22 -47.30 -1.12 34.47
N TRP A 23 -46.53 -2.20 34.60
CA TRP A 23 -45.08 -2.14 34.53
C TRP A 23 -44.71 -1.73 33.11
N ILE A 24 -44.65 -0.42 32.90
CA ILE A 24 -43.95 0.15 31.75
C ILE A 24 -42.48 -0.12 32.02
N GLU A 25 -41.99 -1.26 31.52
CA GLU A 25 -40.55 -1.45 31.37
C GLU A 25 -40.04 -0.29 30.53
N PRO A 26 -39.11 0.54 31.03
CA PRO A 26 -38.52 1.58 30.21
C PRO A 26 -37.74 0.87 29.11
N ALA A 27 -38.23 0.98 27.87
CA ALA A 27 -37.55 0.45 26.71
C ALA A 27 -36.22 1.21 26.55
N SER A 28 -35.18 0.72 27.20
CA SER A 28 -33.83 1.26 27.12
C SER A 28 -33.25 0.90 25.75
N ALA A 29 -33.69 1.66 24.75
CA ALA A 29 -32.95 1.84 23.50
C ALA A 29 -31.51 2.20 23.90
N SER A 30 -30.61 1.23 23.78
CA SER A 30 -29.28 1.34 24.34
C SER A 30 -28.54 2.45 23.60
N VAL A 31 -28.15 3.50 24.33
CA VAL A 31 -27.40 4.65 23.77
C VAL A 31 -26.12 4.18 23.06
N HIS A 32 -25.58 3.05 23.51
CA HIS A 32 -24.50 2.28 22.89
C HIS A 32 -24.73 1.89 21.41
N ASN A 33 -25.98 1.87 20.93
CA ASN A 33 -26.34 1.57 19.53
C ASN A 33 -26.60 2.85 18.68
N LEU A 34 -26.42 4.04 19.28
CA LEU A 34 -26.54 5.35 18.62
C LEU A 34 -25.18 6.04 18.44
N MET A 35 -24.14 5.56 19.11
CA MET A 35 -22.76 6.00 18.93
C MET A 35 -21.97 4.92 18.19
N LYS A 36 -21.15 5.32 17.23
CA LYS A 36 -20.21 4.44 16.53
C LYS A 36 -18.78 5.00 16.61
N PRO A 37 -17.75 4.15 16.62
CA PRO A 37 -16.41 4.60 16.25
C PRO A 37 -16.41 5.08 14.79
N VAL A 38 -15.60 6.08 14.50
CA VAL A 38 -15.32 6.59 13.15
C VAL A 38 -13.85 6.98 13.11
N TYR A 39 -13.19 6.87 11.96
CA TYR A 39 -11.75 7.03 11.85
C TYR A 39 -11.44 8.26 11.01
N HIS A 40 -10.93 9.32 11.65
CA HIS A 40 -10.40 10.48 10.92
C HIS A 40 -9.03 10.09 10.36
N VAL A 41 -8.76 10.45 9.11
CA VAL A 41 -7.50 10.16 8.42
C VAL A 41 -6.80 11.48 8.14
N TYR A 42 -5.49 11.52 8.41
CA TYR A 42 -4.64 12.68 8.16
C TYR A 42 -3.50 12.31 7.23
N ILE A 43 -3.15 13.20 6.30
CA ILE A 43 -1.95 13.11 5.45
C ILE A 43 -1.08 14.32 5.78
N ASP A 44 0.16 14.08 6.23
CA ASP A 44 1.12 15.11 6.67
C ASP A 44 0.56 16.11 7.71
N GLY A 45 -0.46 15.67 8.45
CA GLY A 45 -1.18 16.44 9.47
C GLY A 45 -2.42 17.22 8.98
N GLU A 46 -2.78 17.16 7.69
CA GLU A 46 -4.05 17.71 7.19
C GLU A 46 -5.18 16.66 7.27
N ASP A 47 -6.37 17.06 7.75
CA ASP A 47 -7.56 16.20 7.85
C ASP A 47 -8.15 15.95 6.46
N ILE A 48 -8.02 14.73 5.95
CA ILE A 48 -8.56 14.34 4.63
C ILE A 48 -9.99 13.77 4.72
N GLY A 49 -10.53 13.57 5.92
CA GLY A 49 -11.90 13.12 6.13
C GLY A 49 -12.02 11.85 6.99
N ILE A 50 -13.15 11.15 6.85
CA ILE A 50 -13.55 10.07 7.76
C ILE A 50 -13.86 8.77 7.01
N VAL A 51 -13.31 7.65 7.48
CA VAL A 51 -13.61 6.30 6.98
C VAL A 51 -14.34 5.44 8.03
N ASP A 52 -15.10 4.45 7.55
CA ASP A 52 -15.81 3.47 8.39
C ASP A 52 -14.87 2.58 9.22
N GLN A 53 -13.77 2.13 8.61
CA GLN A 53 -12.81 1.20 9.20
C GLN A 53 -11.40 1.48 8.67
N GLU A 54 -10.40 1.34 9.55
CA GLU A 54 -8.96 1.41 9.22
C GLU A 54 -8.55 0.36 8.16
N GLU A 55 -9.23 -0.78 8.12
CA GLU A 55 -9.05 -1.82 7.10
C GLU A 55 -9.34 -1.30 5.68
N THR A 56 -10.40 -0.49 5.52
CA THR A 56 -10.77 0.13 4.23
C THR A 56 -9.74 1.16 3.75
N LEU A 57 -9.10 1.90 4.65
CA LEU A 57 -7.99 2.79 4.30
C LEU A 57 -6.80 1.98 3.77
N ASN A 58 -6.39 0.96 4.54
CA ASN A 58 -5.27 0.09 4.17
C ASN A 58 -5.52 -0.61 2.82
N GLU A 59 -6.72 -1.17 2.58
CA GLU A 59 -7.08 -1.79 1.30
C GLU A 59 -6.96 -0.83 0.10
N ASN A 60 -7.27 0.46 0.28
CA ASN A 60 -7.14 1.46 -0.79
C ASN A 60 -5.69 1.90 -1.00
N ILE A 61 -4.90 2.10 0.05
CA ILE A 61 -3.44 2.32 -0.07
C ILE A 61 -2.80 1.13 -0.82
N ASP A 62 -3.19 -0.10 -0.46
CA ASP A 62 -2.69 -1.31 -1.09
C ASP A 62 -3.21 -1.50 -2.53
N LYS A 63 -4.35 -0.91 -2.91
CA LYS A 63 -4.83 -0.81 -4.31
C LYS A 63 -3.96 0.17 -5.10
N LEU A 64 -3.82 1.40 -4.61
CA LEU A 64 -3.05 2.48 -5.25
C LEU A 64 -1.59 2.06 -5.47
N LYS A 65 -0.96 1.40 -4.49
CA LYS A 65 0.37 0.78 -4.63
C LYS A 65 0.47 -0.24 -5.75
N LYS A 66 -0.60 -0.99 -6.07
CA LYS A 66 -0.60 -1.98 -7.16
C LYS A 66 -0.84 -1.33 -8.52
N GLU A 67 -1.58 -0.23 -8.56
CA GLU A 67 -1.84 0.57 -9.76
C GLU A 67 -0.60 1.38 -10.17
N GLN A 68 0.18 1.89 -9.20
CA GLN A 68 1.45 2.59 -9.42
C GLN A 68 2.67 1.67 -9.60
N ASN A 69 2.55 0.34 -9.47
CA ASN A 69 3.69 -0.57 -9.55
C ASN A 69 4.09 -0.92 -10.99
N VAL A 70 4.77 0.00 -11.66
CA VAL A 70 5.14 -0.10 -13.07
C VAL A 70 6.06 -1.30 -13.38
N ASN A 71 6.96 -1.67 -12.46
CA ASN A 71 8.08 -2.59 -12.73
C ASN A 71 8.27 -3.76 -11.72
N GLY A 72 7.28 -4.01 -10.85
CA GLY A 72 7.38 -5.03 -9.79
C GLY A 72 8.29 -4.64 -8.61
N ILE A 73 8.56 -3.34 -8.45
CA ILE A 73 9.37 -2.76 -7.38
C ILE A 73 8.55 -2.67 -6.07
N ALA A 74 9.23 -2.57 -4.92
CA ALA A 74 8.56 -2.28 -3.66
C ALA A 74 8.22 -0.78 -3.57
N LEU A 75 6.94 -0.45 -3.37
CA LEU A 75 6.47 0.92 -3.14
C LEU A 75 6.15 1.14 -1.66
N SER A 76 6.73 2.20 -1.12
CA SER A 76 6.46 2.73 0.22
C SER A 76 5.68 4.04 0.09
N VAL A 77 4.87 4.37 1.10
CA VAL A 77 4.18 5.67 1.15
C VAL A 77 5.21 6.71 1.57
N GLU A 78 5.19 7.88 0.94
CA GLU A 78 6.10 8.98 1.30
C GLU A 78 5.56 9.83 2.46
N ASN A 79 4.26 10.13 2.44
CA ASN A 79 3.58 10.96 3.44
C ASN A 79 3.42 10.27 4.80
N ASP A 80 3.29 11.06 5.86
CA ASP A 80 2.89 10.57 7.19
C ASP A 80 1.36 10.42 7.24
N VAL A 81 0.86 9.18 7.38
CA VAL A 81 -0.57 8.86 7.36
C VAL A 81 -1.05 8.47 8.77
N GLU A 82 -1.63 9.42 9.50
CA GLU A 82 -2.19 9.19 10.83
C GLU A 82 -3.68 8.82 10.78
N VAL A 83 -4.11 7.93 11.69
CA VAL A 83 -5.53 7.54 11.84
C VAL A 83 -6.00 7.75 13.28
N VAL A 84 -6.99 8.62 13.47
CA VAL A 84 -7.51 8.99 14.80
C VAL A 84 -8.96 8.51 14.96
N ALA A 85 -9.14 7.45 15.76
CA ALA A 85 -10.45 6.92 16.09
C ALA A 85 -11.21 7.86 17.06
N THR A 86 -12.33 8.43 16.60
CA THR A 86 -13.27 9.21 17.42
C THR A 86 -14.60 8.44 17.58
N THR A 87 -15.49 8.89 18.47
CA THR A 87 -16.79 8.24 18.70
C THR A 87 -17.91 9.24 18.51
N GLN A 88 -18.69 9.11 17.44
CA GLN A 88 -19.71 10.07 17.04
C GLN A 88 -21.14 9.53 17.19
N PHE A 89 -22.08 10.41 17.54
CA PHE A 89 -23.49 10.10 17.73
C PHE A 89 -24.28 10.33 16.44
N ARG A 90 -24.95 9.30 15.94
CA ARG A 90 -25.71 9.30 14.67
C ARG A 90 -24.88 9.80 13.47
N SER A 91 -23.78 9.09 13.24
CA SER A 91 -22.90 9.28 12.07
C SER A 91 -23.65 9.42 10.74
N SER A 92 -23.28 10.45 9.99
CA SER A 92 -23.42 10.56 8.53
C SER A 92 -22.24 11.40 8.01
N TYR A 93 -21.11 10.76 7.74
CA TYR A 93 -19.99 11.30 6.96
C TYR A 93 -20.03 10.71 5.54
N ASP A 94 -19.27 11.32 4.64
CA ASP A 94 -19.00 10.80 3.31
C ASP A 94 -17.62 10.15 3.33
N HIS A 95 -17.53 8.85 3.00
CA HIS A 95 -16.24 8.15 2.90
C HIS A 95 -15.68 8.19 1.47
N GLU A 96 -16.48 8.54 0.46
CA GLU A 96 -15.96 8.71 -0.90
C GLU A 96 -15.10 9.98 -0.97
N GLU A 97 -15.48 11.05 -0.27
CA GLU A 97 -14.64 12.26 -0.11
C GLU A 97 -13.23 11.93 0.42
N ALA A 98 -13.14 11.15 1.51
CA ALA A 98 -11.86 10.77 2.12
C ALA A 98 -11.01 9.84 1.23
N LEU A 99 -11.65 8.89 0.54
CA LEU A 99 -10.94 7.97 -0.36
C LEU A 99 -10.51 8.64 -1.67
N ASN A 100 -11.25 9.63 -2.17
CA ASN A 100 -10.84 10.44 -3.32
C ASN A 100 -9.65 11.34 -2.96
N ARG A 101 -9.67 12.02 -1.80
CA ARG A 101 -8.52 12.81 -1.32
C ARG A 101 -7.27 11.93 -1.10
N LEU A 102 -7.44 10.71 -0.61
CA LEU A 102 -6.36 9.72 -0.53
C LEU A 102 -5.78 9.36 -1.90
N GLU A 103 -6.58 9.26 -2.97
CA GLU A 103 -6.09 9.01 -4.33
C GLU A 103 -5.42 10.26 -4.96
N GLU A 104 -5.80 11.48 -4.53
CA GLU A 104 -5.25 12.75 -5.03
C GLU A 104 -3.97 13.23 -4.28
N GLU A 105 -3.82 12.93 -2.98
CA GLU A 105 -2.77 13.51 -2.11
C GLU A 105 -1.65 12.52 -1.72
N LEU A 106 -1.81 11.22 -1.96
CA LEU A 106 -0.88 10.19 -1.48
C LEU A 106 0.27 9.91 -2.48
N SER A 107 1.47 10.30 -2.09
CA SER A 107 2.73 10.04 -2.81
C SER A 107 3.35 8.69 -2.48
N PHE A 108 4.04 8.10 -3.46
CA PHE A 108 4.75 6.83 -3.33
C PHE A 108 6.20 6.95 -3.75
N VAL A 109 7.12 6.54 -2.87
CA VAL A 109 8.54 6.34 -3.18
C VAL A 109 8.80 4.87 -3.52
N ALA A 110 9.72 4.64 -4.44
CA ALA A 110 10.13 3.32 -4.88
C ALA A 110 11.48 2.92 -4.28
N GLU A 111 11.54 1.77 -3.62
CA GLU A 111 12.74 1.22 -3.01
C GLU A 111 13.57 0.46 -4.06
N GLY A 112 14.48 1.18 -4.72
CA GLY A 112 15.28 0.67 -5.84
C GLY A 112 16.75 0.48 -5.51
N TYR A 113 17.53 0.11 -6.53
CA TYR A 113 18.99 -0.04 -6.48
C TYR A 113 19.63 0.83 -7.54
N GLU A 114 20.32 1.89 -7.12
CA GLU A 114 21.13 2.71 -8.01
C GLU A 114 22.36 1.93 -8.45
N LEU A 115 22.65 1.97 -9.75
CA LEU A 115 23.93 1.61 -10.33
C LEU A 115 24.71 2.88 -10.65
N SER A 116 25.96 2.99 -10.21
CA SER A 116 26.83 4.13 -10.51
C SER A 116 28.31 3.75 -10.70
N PHE A 117 29.02 4.59 -11.47
CA PHE A 117 30.47 4.47 -11.71
C PHE A 117 31.14 5.82 -11.42
N ASP A 118 32.11 5.85 -10.50
CA ASP A 118 32.77 7.09 -10.04
C ASP A 118 31.76 8.23 -9.75
N ASP A 119 30.77 7.92 -8.90
CA ASP A 119 29.63 8.78 -8.49
C ASP A 119 28.67 9.22 -9.62
N LYS A 120 28.76 8.66 -10.84
CA LYS A 120 27.83 8.93 -11.95
C LYS A 120 26.68 7.93 -11.96
N LYS A 121 25.44 8.39 -11.75
CA LYS A 121 24.19 7.59 -11.81
C LYS A 121 23.98 7.03 -13.22
N VAL A 122 24.00 5.70 -13.38
CA VAL A 122 23.52 5.01 -14.59
C VAL A 122 21.99 4.97 -14.60
N GLY A 123 21.40 4.69 -13.44
CA GLY A 123 19.96 4.64 -13.22
C GLY A 123 19.62 3.77 -12.02
N VAL A 124 18.33 3.75 -11.65
CA VAL A 124 17.82 2.93 -10.55
C VAL A 124 17.05 1.74 -11.10
N PHE A 125 17.32 0.55 -10.57
CA PHE A 125 16.71 -0.71 -10.98
C PHE A 125 15.80 -1.27 -9.88
N ALA A 126 14.84 -2.12 -10.23
CA ALA A 126 13.93 -2.75 -9.28
C ALA A 126 14.59 -3.80 -8.36
N SER A 127 15.84 -4.20 -8.63
CA SER A 127 16.65 -5.02 -7.74
C SER A 127 18.15 -4.94 -8.07
N GLU A 128 19.01 -5.24 -7.09
CA GLU A 128 20.45 -5.46 -7.29
C GLU A 128 20.71 -6.48 -8.42
N GLN A 129 19.90 -7.54 -8.49
CA GLN A 129 19.99 -8.57 -9.51
C GLN A 129 19.70 -8.03 -10.93
N GLN A 130 18.78 -7.09 -11.09
CA GLN A 130 18.48 -6.47 -12.38
C GLN A 130 19.60 -5.51 -12.81
N ALA A 131 20.15 -4.72 -11.88
CA ALA A 131 21.33 -3.89 -12.13
C ALA A 131 22.55 -4.74 -12.56
N LYS A 132 22.75 -5.89 -11.92
CA LYS A 132 23.82 -6.83 -12.27
C LYS A 132 23.60 -7.58 -13.58
N GLU A 133 22.36 -7.91 -13.95
CA GLU A 133 22.09 -8.45 -15.30
C GLU A 133 22.35 -7.39 -16.38
N ALA A 134 21.97 -6.12 -16.17
CA ALA A 134 22.31 -5.04 -17.10
C ALA A 134 23.84 -4.88 -17.28
N LEU A 135 24.61 -4.93 -16.19
CA LEU A 135 26.08 -4.98 -16.26
C LEU A 135 26.60 -6.20 -17.04
N TRP A 136 26.02 -7.37 -16.85
CA TRP A 136 26.45 -8.61 -17.52
C TRP A 136 26.09 -8.61 -19.01
N SER A 137 24.88 -8.17 -19.37
CA SER A 137 24.42 -7.95 -20.73
C SER A 137 25.28 -6.91 -21.46
N TYR A 138 25.70 -5.83 -20.78
CA TYR A 138 26.66 -4.85 -21.31
C TYR A 138 28.09 -5.41 -21.47
N ALA A 139 28.60 -6.17 -20.50
CA ALA A 139 29.98 -6.66 -20.52
C ALA A 139 30.19 -7.84 -21.50
N LYS A 140 29.17 -8.69 -21.69
CA LYS A 140 29.20 -9.91 -22.51
C LYS A 140 29.82 -9.74 -23.92
N PRO A 141 29.47 -8.72 -24.72
CA PRO A 141 30.04 -8.50 -26.05
C PRO A 141 31.56 -8.26 -26.10
N PHE A 142 32.17 -7.81 -25.01
CA PHE A 142 33.60 -7.53 -24.92
C PHE A 142 34.45 -8.76 -24.54
N LEU A 143 33.80 -9.87 -24.16
CA LEU A 143 34.45 -11.10 -23.70
C LEU A 143 34.48 -12.18 -24.79
N SER A 144 35.50 -13.05 -24.76
CA SER A 144 35.49 -14.26 -25.60
C SER A 144 34.39 -15.24 -25.16
N LYS A 145 33.91 -16.06 -26.10
CA LYS A 145 32.87 -17.07 -25.83
C LYS A 145 33.32 -18.11 -24.80
N GLU A 146 34.63 -18.28 -24.66
CA GLU A 146 35.30 -19.15 -23.71
C GLU A 146 35.30 -18.52 -22.31
N GLN A 147 35.59 -17.21 -22.19
CA GLN A 147 35.46 -16.47 -20.92
C GLN A 147 34.00 -16.42 -20.42
N VAL A 148 33.05 -16.06 -21.29
CA VAL A 148 31.61 -15.99 -20.92
C VAL A 148 31.14 -17.32 -20.34
N LYS A 149 31.42 -18.44 -21.02
CA LYS A 149 31.07 -19.78 -20.54
C LYS A 149 31.75 -20.14 -19.22
N GLU A 150 33.00 -19.76 -19.01
CA GLU A 150 33.73 -20.10 -17.80
C GLU A 150 33.24 -19.32 -16.57
N ILE A 151 32.87 -18.04 -16.77
CA ILE A 151 32.22 -17.20 -15.75
C ILE A 151 30.83 -17.76 -15.42
N GLU A 152 29.99 -18.03 -16.42
CA GLU A 152 28.65 -18.60 -16.21
C GLU A 152 28.72 -19.99 -15.54
N ARG A 153 29.62 -20.87 -15.99
CA ARG A 153 29.83 -22.20 -15.40
C ARG A 153 30.30 -22.11 -13.94
N THR A 154 31.21 -21.18 -13.64
CA THR A 154 31.73 -21.01 -12.28
C THR A 154 30.68 -20.41 -11.35
N THR A 155 29.91 -19.43 -11.83
CA THR A 155 28.81 -18.82 -11.07
C THR A 155 27.70 -19.83 -10.79
N ASN A 156 27.27 -20.61 -11.79
CA ASN A 156 26.28 -21.68 -11.60
C ASN A 156 26.74 -22.76 -10.60
N ASN A 157 28.02 -23.11 -10.59
CA ASN A 157 28.59 -24.04 -9.61
C ASN A 157 28.58 -23.47 -8.17
N ILE A 158 28.70 -22.15 -8.01
CA ILE A 158 28.64 -21.46 -6.71
C ILE A 158 27.18 -21.32 -6.26
N MET A 159 26.25 -20.94 -7.14
CA MET A 159 24.81 -20.94 -6.80
C MET A 159 24.30 -22.33 -6.39
N ALA A 160 24.90 -23.41 -6.90
CA ALA A 160 24.61 -24.78 -6.49
C ALA A 160 25.06 -25.15 -5.06
N THR A 161 25.89 -24.35 -4.38
CA THR A 161 26.19 -24.51 -2.94
C THR A 161 25.18 -23.78 -2.04
N GLY A 162 24.34 -22.91 -2.62
CA GLY A 162 23.45 -22.00 -1.90
C GLY A 162 24.03 -20.59 -1.68
N GLU A 163 25.21 -20.30 -2.24
CA GLU A 163 25.82 -18.96 -2.23
C GLU A 163 25.20 -18.07 -3.32
N VAL A 164 24.80 -16.84 -2.97
CA VAL A 164 24.32 -15.85 -3.94
C VAL A 164 25.51 -15.24 -4.66
N ARG A 165 25.55 -15.36 -6.00
CA ARG A 165 26.59 -14.77 -6.85
C ARG A 165 26.07 -14.53 -8.26
N HIS A 166 26.48 -13.44 -8.88
CA HIS A 166 26.20 -13.08 -10.26
C HIS A 166 27.45 -13.18 -11.16
N PRO A 167 27.32 -13.47 -12.47
CA PRO A 167 28.43 -13.37 -13.42
C PRO A 167 29.16 -12.01 -13.38
N ALA A 168 28.43 -10.90 -13.19
CA ALA A 168 29.00 -9.56 -13.08
C ALA A 168 29.92 -9.37 -11.85
N ASP A 169 29.75 -10.16 -10.78
CA ASP A 169 30.62 -10.16 -9.59
C ASP A 169 32.02 -10.77 -9.88
N SER A 170 32.26 -11.24 -11.11
CA SER A 170 33.50 -11.88 -11.57
C SER A 170 34.27 -11.02 -12.59
N LEU A 171 33.90 -9.75 -12.72
CA LEU A 171 34.53 -8.77 -13.61
C LEU A 171 35.33 -7.75 -12.80
N GLU A 172 36.41 -7.24 -13.40
CA GLU A 172 37.19 -6.11 -12.91
C GLU A 172 36.83 -4.88 -13.76
N TYR A 173 36.64 -3.73 -13.11
CA TYR A 173 36.22 -2.46 -13.73
C TYR A 173 37.31 -1.40 -13.46
N GLU A 174 37.51 -0.46 -14.40
CA GLU A 174 38.50 0.63 -14.25
C GLU A 174 37.96 1.79 -13.38
N GLU A 175 36.68 2.13 -13.54
CA GLU A 175 35.93 3.05 -12.68
C GLU A 175 35.36 2.30 -11.46
N ASN A 176 35.15 3.01 -10.35
CA ASN A 176 34.61 2.41 -9.12
C ASN A 176 33.12 2.11 -9.28
N LEU A 177 32.79 0.84 -9.54
CA LEU A 177 31.42 0.33 -9.54
C LEU A 177 30.79 0.42 -8.14
N SER A 178 29.63 1.06 -8.07
CA SER A 178 28.74 1.07 -6.90
C SER A 178 27.37 0.51 -7.27
N ILE A 179 26.79 -0.29 -6.38
CA ILE A 179 25.36 -0.63 -6.41
C ILE A 179 24.81 -0.45 -5.00
N THR A 180 23.88 0.50 -4.82
CA THR A 180 23.35 0.91 -3.50
C THR A 180 21.83 0.94 -3.51
N LYS A 181 21.21 0.57 -2.38
CA LYS A 181 19.76 0.73 -2.22
C LYS A 181 19.44 2.21 -2.02
N VAL A 182 18.45 2.73 -2.75
CA VAL A 182 17.98 4.12 -2.71
C VAL A 182 16.45 4.18 -2.70
N GLU A 183 15.91 5.32 -2.28
CA GLU A 183 14.53 5.72 -2.50
C GLU A 183 14.52 6.73 -3.66
N THR A 184 13.59 6.58 -4.60
CA THR A 184 13.55 7.29 -5.90
C THR A 184 12.09 7.36 -6.36
N GLU A 185 11.74 8.20 -7.35
CA GLU A 185 10.36 8.18 -7.89
C GLU A 185 10.09 6.86 -8.66
N PRO A 186 8.87 6.29 -8.62
CA PRO A 186 8.52 5.09 -9.40
C PRO A 186 8.75 5.21 -10.91
N SER A 187 8.75 6.45 -11.42
CA SER A 187 9.06 6.89 -12.79
C SER A 187 10.54 6.74 -13.17
N GLU A 188 11.48 6.94 -12.24
CA GLU A 188 12.94 6.88 -12.48
C GLU A 188 13.47 5.44 -12.63
N VAL A 189 12.64 4.44 -12.34
CA VAL A 189 13.04 3.04 -12.21
C VAL A 189 13.13 2.39 -13.60
N ILE A 190 14.35 2.21 -14.10
CA ILE A 190 14.63 1.76 -15.46
C ILE A 190 14.66 0.22 -15.60
N SER A 191 14.36 -0.25 -16.82
CA SER A 191 14.50 -1.65 -17.21
C SER A 191 15.97 -2.05 -17.44
N GLU A 192 16.23 -3.36 -17.53
CA GLU A 192 17.55 -3.89 -17.92
C GLU A 192 18.00 -3.34 -19.27
N ASP A 193 17.13 -3.38 -20.29
CA ASP A 193 17.41 -2.88 -21.65
C ASP A 193 17.76 -1.39 -21.66
N THR A 194 17.05 -0.56 -20.87
CA THR A 194 17.37 0.87 -20.73
C THR A 194 18.71 1.08 -20.01
N GLY A 195 19.01 0.25 -18.99
CA GLY A 195 20.30 0.21 -18.33
C GLY A 195 21.45 -0.11 -19.29
N VAL A 196 21.31 -1.17 -20.09
CA VAL A 196 22.27 -1.54 -21.13
C VAL A 196 22.41 -0.43 -22.18
N SER A 197 21.32 0.21 -22.57
CA SER A 197 21.35 1.35 -23.51
C SER A 197 22.17 2.52 -22.95
N ARG A 198 21.98 2.90 -21.69
CA ARG A 198 22.78 3.94 -21.03
C ARG A 198 24.26 3.55 -20.87
N LEU A 199 24.54 2.28 -20.52
CA LEU A 199 25.92 1.75 -20.46
C LEU A 199 26.63 1.78 -21.82
N VAL A 200 25.90 1.67 -22.94
CA VAL A 200 26.46 1.74 -24.31
C VAL A 200 26.60 3.18 -24.83
N ASN A 201 25.61 4.05 -24.57
CA ASN A 201 25.52 5.37 -25.18
C ASN A 201 26.10 6.52 -24.31
N GLY A 202 26.22 6.30 -22.99
CA GLY A 202 26.57 7.32 -22.01
C GLY A 202 25.40 7.64 -21.06
N PHE A 203 25.74 8.32 -19.96
CA PHE A 203 24.83 8.57 -18.82
C PHE A 203 24.37 10.02 -18.70
N GLU A 204 24.52 10.83 -19.74
CA GLU A 204 23.91 12.17 -19.74
C GLU A 204 22.38 12.04 -19.76
N GLU A 205 21.70 12.84 -18.94
CA GLU A 205 20.24 12.85 -18.89
C GLU A 205 19.71 13.37 -20.23
N GLU A 206 18.94 12.53 -20.93
CA GLU A 206 18.17 12.94 -22.09
C GLU A 206 17.00 13.83 -21.61
N ILE A 207 17.29 15.12 -21.44
CA ILE A 207 16.30 16.13 -21.09
C ILE A 207 15.26 16.13 -22.21
N GLU A 208 14.07 15.58 -21.93
CA GLU A 208 12.92 15.65 -22.84
C GLU A 208 12.49 17.12 -22.96
N HIS A 209 13.06 17.80 -23.94
CA HIS A 209 12.66 19.13 -24.33
C HIS A 209 11.29 19.04 -24.99
N GLU A 210 10.22 19.20 -24.20
CA GLU A 210 8.88 19.44 -24.76
C GLU A 210 8.95 20.70 -25.61
N VAL A 211 8.89 20.53 -26.93
CA VAL A 211 9.12 21.62 -27.88
C VAL A 211 7.89 22.52 -27.91
N GLU A 212 7.89 23.56 -27.08
CA GLU A 212 6.87 24.61 -27.14
C GLU A 212 6.75 25.16 -28.56
N LEU A 213 5.51 25.46 -28.96
CA LEU A 213 5.11 25.68 -30.35
C LEU A 213 5.54 27.08 -30.86
N GLY A 214 6.86 27.27 -30.97
CA GLY A 214 7.51 28.52 -31.31
C GLY A 214 9.02 28.43 -31.54
N ASP A 215 9.72 27.41 -31.02
CA ASP A 215 11.17 27.30 -31.20
C ASP A 215 11.59 27.00 -32.65
N SER A 216 12.63 27.71 -33.11
CA SER A 216 13.11 27.68 -34.49
C SER A 216 14.50 27.05 -34.61
N LEU A 217 14.64 26.14 -35.59
CA LEU A 217 15.89 25.50 -36.03
C LEU A 217 17.01 26.50 -36.41
#